data_AF-A0A950RDM9-F1
#
_entry.id   AF-A0A950RDM9-F1
#
_cell.length_a   1.000
_cell.length_b   1.000
_cell.length_c   1.000
_cell.angle_alpha   90.00
_cell.angle_beta   90.00
_cell.angle_gamma   90.00
#
_symmetry.space_group_name_H-M   'P 1'
#
loop_
_entity.id
_entity.type
_entity.pdbx_description
1 polymer ?
#
loop_
_entity_poly.entity_id
_entity_poly.type
_entity_poly.pdbx_seq_one_letter_code
_entity_poly.pdbx_strand_id
1 'polypeptide(L)'
;PLKARLAAAEQQAREQARLVMELRTVLATLDPNSEKAREGYVLLGNTEARLGDMTGAAGAWKTALATRFDPTLALEAAEATAEANGRVTAESAALFRRALAAAPSDAPWRQMAEQRLAEYKDR
;
A
#
# COMPACT_ATOMS: atom_id res chain seq x y z
N PRO A 1 18.83 20.85 22.08
CA PRO A 1 19.96 19.88 21.97
C PRO A 1 19.54 18.65 21.15
N LEU A 2 20.44 18.09 20.32
CA LEU A 2 20.16 16.98 19.40
C LEU A 2 19.56 15.74 20.10
N LYS A 3 20.12 15.37 21.26
CA LYS A 3 19.68 14.22 22.07
C LYS A 3 18.20 14.26 22.46
N ALA A 4 17.66 15.44 22.81
CA ALA A 4 16.26 15.59 23.17
C ALA A 4 15.33 15.41 21.96
N ARG A 5 15.75 15.86 20.77
CA ARG A 5 15.00 15.68 19.52
C ARG A 5 14.94 14.22 19.10
N LEU A 6 16.06 13.49 19.24
CA LEU A 6 16.11 12.05 18.96
C LEU A 6 15.19 11.26 19.91
N ALA A 7 15.24 11.56 21.21
CA ALA A 7 14.35 10.91 22.18
C ALA A 7 12.86 11.19 21.89
N ALA A 8 12.52 12.43 21.51
CA ALA A 8 11.15 12.76 21.12
C ALA A 8 10.71 12.00 19.85
N ALA A 9 11.58 11.91 18.84
CA ALA A 9 11.31 11.16 17.62
C ALA A 9 11.12 9.66 17.89
N GLU A 10 11.94 9.06 18.75
CA GLU A 10 11.79 7.66 19.16
C GLU A 10 10.45 7.41 19.87
N GLN A 11 10.03 8.30 20.76
CA GLN A 11 8.74 8.17 21.45
C GLN A 11 7.57 8.32 20.48
N GLN A 12 7.66 9.26 19.53
CA GLN A 12 6.67 9.40 18.46
C GLN A 12 6.57 8.14 17.60
N ALA A 13 7.70 7.54 17.23
CA ALA A 13 7.72 6.29 16.45
C ALA A 13 7.09 5.12 17.22
N ARG A 14 7.37 5.00 18.53
CA ARG A 14 6.76 3.96 19.38
C ARG A 14 5.24 4.12 19.48
N GLU A 15 4.78 5.35 19.67
CA GLU A 15 3.35 5.64 19.75
C GLU A 15 2.64 5.36 18.42
N GLN A 16 3.25 5.74 17.29
CA GLN A 16 2.73 5.43 15.96
C GLN A 16 2.63 3.92 15.73
N ALA A 17 3.65 3.15 16.10
CA ALA A 17 3.63 1.70 16.00
C ALA A 17 2.50 1.08 16.84
N ARG A 18 2.27 1.61 18.05
CA ARG A 18 1.15 1.18 18.90
C ARG A 18 -0.21 1.42 18.23
N LEU A 19 -0.42 2.62 17.66
CA LEU A 19 -1.67 2.96 16.99
C LEU A 19 -1.93 2.10 15.75
N VAL A 20 -0.90 1.77 14.97
CA VAL A 20 -0.99 0.85 13.83
C VAL A 20 -1.42 -0.55 14.30
N MET A 21 -0.84 -1.04 15.39
CA MET A 21 -1.21 -2.33 15.97
C MET A 21 -2.65 -2.36 16.50
N GLU A 22 -3.10 -1.29 17.15
CA GLU A 22 -4.48 -1.13 17.59
C GLU A 22 -5.45 -1.13 16.41
N LEU A 23 -5.14 -0.38 15.35
CA LEU A 23 -5.94 -0.35 14.12
C LEU A 23 -6.06 -1.73 13.50
N ARG A 24 -4.95 -2.48 13.38
CA ARG A 24 -4.94 -3.86 12.89
C ARG A 24 -5.82 -4.78 13.73
N THR A 25 -5.78 -4.62 15.06
CA THR A 25 -6.62 -5.39 15.99
C THR A 25 -8.09 -5.08 15.78
N VAL A 26 -8.47 -3.80 15.65
CA VAL A 26 -9.85 -3.40 15.39
C VAL A 26 -10.33 -3.96 14.05
N LEU A 27 -9.53 -3.85 12.99
CA LEU A 27 -9.86 -4.36 11.66
C LEU A 27 -10.14 -5.86 11.67
N ALA A 28 -9.39 -6.64 12.45
CA ALA A 28 -9.59 -8.09 12.60
C ALA A 28 -10.93 -8.47 13.24
N THR A 29 -11.63 -7.54 13.90
CA THR A 29 -12.96 -7.77 14.49
C THR A 29 -14.11 -7.41 13.54
N LEU A 30 -13.82 -6.71 12.46
CA LEU A 30 -14.83 -6.31 11.47
C LEU A 30 -15.12 -7.46 10.51
N ASP A 31 -16.31 -7.45 9.89
CA ASP A 31 -16.58 -8.32 8.76
C ASP A 31 -15.58 -7.98 7.62
N PRO A 32 -14.73 -8.92 7.18
CA PRO A 32 -13.70 -8.69 6.18
C PRO A 32 -14.25 -8.27 4.80
N ASN A 33 -15.53 -8.54 4.52
CA ASN A 33 -16.17 -8.16 3.27
C ASN A 33 -16.97 -6.84 3.38
N SER A 34 -16.96 -6.19 4.55
CA SER A 34 -17.67 -4.94 4.76
C SER A 34 -16.92 -3.73 4.19
N GLU A 35 -17.67 -2.73 3.75
CA GLU A 35 -17.10 -1.45 3.30
C GLU A 35 -16.28 -0.76 4.40
N LYS A 36 -16.72 -0.90 5.66
CA LYS A 36 -16.01 -0.36 6.82
C LYS A 36 -14.62 -0.99 7.00
N ALA A 37 -14.52 -2.32 6.85
CA ALA A 37 -13.22 -2.99 6.88
C ALA A 37 -12.34 -2.51 5.72
N ARG A 38 -12.90 -2.40 4.51
CA ARG A 38 -12.18 -1.90 3.33
C ARG A 38 -11.59 -0.51 3.56
N GLU A 39 -12.39 0.45 4.02
CA GLU A 39 -11.94 1.81 4.32
C GLU A 39 -10.84 1.82 5.39
N GLY A 40 -10.99 1.00 6.43
CA GLY A 40 -9.96 0.85 7.46
C GLY A 40 -8.65 0.28 6.93
N TYR A 41 -8.68 -0.68 6.00
CA TYR A 41 -7.48 -1.19 5.34
C TYR A 41 -6.83 -0.17 4.41
N VAL A 42 -7.60 0.68 3.74
CA VAL A 42 -7.06 1.82 2.97
C VAL A 42 -6.32 2.77 3.92
N LEU A 43 -6.94 3.14 5.05
CA LEU A 43 -6.32 4.00 6.05
C LEU A 43 -5.05 3.39 6.65
N LEU A 44 -5.08 2.10 6.96
CA LEU A 44 -3.94 1.36 7.45
C LEU A 44 -2.78 1.43 6.45
N GLY A 45 -3.04 1.11 5.18
CA GLY A 45 -1.99 1.14 4.17
C GLY A 45 -1.42 2.54 3.94
N ASN A 46 -2.26 3.58 3.95
CA ASN A 46 -1.80 4.97 3.85
C ASN A 46 -0.92 5.38 5.05
N THR A 47 -1.24 4.88 6.23
CA THR A 47 -0.46 5.13 7.45
C THR A 47 0.89 4.43 7.37
N GLU A 48 0.91 3.17 6.96
CA GLU A 48 2.13 2.38 6.84
C GLU A 48 3.07 2.91 5.76
N ALA A 49 2.52 3.31 4.61
CA ALA A 49 3.30 3.95 3.55
C ALA A 49 3.96 5.26 4.03
N ARG A 50 3.23 6.09 4.79
CA ARG A 50 3.79 7.33 5.38
C ARG A 50 4.89 7.07 6.39
N LEU A 51 4.90 5.89 7.02
CA LEU A 51 5.95 5.45 7.93
C LEU A 51 7.11 4.75 7.21
N GLY A 52 7.04 4.59 5.89
CA GLY A 52 8.04 3.88 5.08
C GLY A 52 7.87 2.35 5.09
N ASP A 53 6.81 1.81 5.69
CA ASP A 53 6.51 0.37 5.66
C ASP A 53 5.72 0.00 4.41
N MET A 54 6.43 -0.12 3.28
CA MET A 54 5.83 -0.50 2.00
C MET A 54 5.32 -1.95 1.98
N THR A 55 5.86 -2.82 2.83
CA THR A 55 5.39 -4.21 2.94
C THR A 55 4.02 -4.24 3.61
N GLY A 56 3.88 -3.54 4.73
CA GLY A 56 2.60 -3.35 5.42
C GLY A 56 1.56 -2.69 4.51
N ALA A 57 1.94 -1.57 3.87
CA ALA A 57 1.07 -0.82 2.98
C ALA A 57 0.53 -1.68 1.84
N ALA A 58 1.40 -2.38 1.12
CA ALA A 58 1.00 -3.28 0.04
C ALA A 58 0.03 -4.36 0.54
N GLY A 59 0.28 -4.95 1.71
CA GLY A 59 -0.62 -5.95 2.32
C GLY A 59 -2.00 -5.38 2.65
N ALA A 60 -2.06 -4.21 3.27
CA ALA A 60 -3.30 -3.54 3.64
C ALA A 60 -4.12 -3.14 2.41
N TRP A 61 -3.50 -2.49 1.42
CA TRP A 61 -4.19 -2.10 0.18
C TRP A 61 -4.65 -3.31 -0.64
N LYS A 62 -3.87 -4.40 -0.73
CA LYS A 62 -4.32 -5.65 -1.37
C LYS A 62 -5.55 -6.24 -0.67
N THR A 63 -5.62 -6.13 0.65
CA THR A 63 -6.80 -6.58 1.43
C THR A 63 -8.02 -5.72 1.11
N ALA A 64 -7.87 -4.40 1.06
CA ALA A 64 -8.96 -3.51 0.63
C ALA A 64 -9.42 -3.79 -0.83
N LEU A 65 -8.49 -4.05 -1.74
CA LEU A 65 -8.77 -4.37 -3.14
C LEU A 65 -9.52 -5.69 -3.33
N ALA A 66 -9.41 -6.62 -2.37
CA ALA A 66 -10.17 -7.87 -2.39
C ALA A 66 -11.67 -7.64 -2.14
N THR A 67 -12.03 -6.64 -1.32
CA THR A 67 -13.43 -6.26 -1.06
C THR A 67 -14.02 -5.47 -2.22
N ARG A 68 -13.32 -4.43 -2.70
CA ARG A 68 -13.69 -3.69 -3.91
C ARG A 68 -12.44 -3.23 -4.64
N PHE A 69 -12.37 -3.59 -5.92
CA PHE A 69 -11.27 -3.18 -6.77
C PHE A 69 -11.35 -1.70 -7.11
N ASP A 70 -10.22 -1.00 -6.97
CA ASP A 70 -10.02 0.37 -7.42
C ASP A 70 -8.70 0.42 -8.20
N PRO A 71 -8.68 0.92 -9.45
CA PRO A 71 -7.49 0.86 -10.28
C PRO A 71 -6.34 1.75 -9.78
N THR A 72 -6.64 2.86 -9.10
CA THR A 72 -5.61 3.76 -8.56
C THR A 72 -4.98 3.14 -7.31
N LEU A 73 -5.79 2.59 -6.41
CA LEU A 73 -5.27 1.86 -5.25
C LEU A 73 -4.50 0.59 -5.67
N ALA A 74 -4.90 -0.07 -6.76
CA ALA A 74 -4.17 -1.21 -7.31
C ALA A 74 -2.81 -0.81 -7.87
N LEU A 75 -2.69 0.37 -8.49
CA LEU A 75 -1.40 0.95 -8.88
C LEU A 75 -0.52 1.19 -7.65
N GLU A 76 -1.04 1.82 -6.61
CA GLU A 76 -0.29 2.11 -5.38
C GLU A 76 0.19 0.83 -4.70
N ALA A 77 -0.66 -0.19 -4.62
CA ALA A 77 -0.28 -1.51 -4.12
C ALA A 77 0.79 -2.19 -4.98
N ALA A 78 0.75 -2.00 -6.30
CA ALA A 78 1.78 -2.52 -7.22
C ALA A 78 3.14 -1.85 -6.98
N GLU A 79 3.17 -0.52 -6.88
CA GLU A 79 4.38 0.26 -6.58
C GLU A 79 4.96 -0.11 -5.22
N ALA A 80 4.15 -0.12 -4.15
CA ALA A 80 4.61 -0.52 -2.82
C ALA A 80 5.13 -1.96 -2.79
N THR A 81 4.50 -2.88 -3.53
CA THR A 81 5.01 -4.25 -3.68
C THR A 81 6.37 -4.27 -4.39
N ALA A 82 6.55 -3.47 -5.44
CA ALA A 82 7.83 -3.39 -6.14
C ALA A 82 8.92 -2.78 -5.25
N GLU A 83 8.61 -1.68 -4.54
CA GLU A 83 9.53 -1.00 -3.64
C GLU A 83 9.97 -1.91 -2.48
N ALA A 84 9.03 -2.59 -1.84
CA ALA A 84 9.32 -3.55 -0.78
C ALA A 84 10.25 -4.70 -1.24
N ASN A 85 10.21 -5.04 -2.52
CA ASN A 85 11.07 -6.06 -3.13
C ASN A 85 12.32 -5.48 -3.81
N GLY A 86 12.48 -4.15 -3.80
CA GLY A 86 13.51 -3.42 -4.55
C GLY A 86 13.41 -3.55 -6.06
N ARG A 87 12.32 -4.14 -6.59
CA ARG A 87 12.18 -4.49 -8.00
C ARG A 87 10.74 -4.88 -8.35
N VAL A 88 10.32 -4.65 -9.60
CA VAL A 88 9.03 -5.17 -10.11
C VAL A 88 9.04 -6.71 -10.09
N THR A 89 8.10 -7.30 -9.36
CA THR A 89 7.91 -8.76 -9.24
C THR A 89 6.74 -9.23 -10.11
N ALA A 90 6.55 -10.55 -10.23
CA ALA A 90 5.38 -11.10 -10.91
C ALA A 90 4.06 -10.63 -10.27
N GLU A 91 4.04 -10.50 -8.94
CA GLU A 91 2.88 -10.01 -8.18
C GLU A 91 2.59 -8.53 -8.49
N SER A 92 3.60 -7.66 -8.38
CA SER A 92 3.47 -6.24 -8.72
C SER A 92 3.06 -6.05 -10.19
N ALA A 93 3.66 -6.80 -11.12
CA ALA A 93 3.28 -6.78 -12.52
C ALA A 93 1.82 -7.23 -12.75
N ALA A 94 1.31 -8.21 -11.99
CA ALA A 94 -0.09 -8.61 -12.08
C ALA A 94 -1.03 -7.48 -11.63
N LEU A 95 -0.69 -6.75 -10.57
CA LEU A 95 -1.45 -5.59 -10.11
C LEU A 95 -1.43 -4.45 -11.14
N PHE A 96 -0.26 -4.09 -11.70
CA PHE A 96 -0.17 -3.08 -12.76
C PHE A 96 -1.04 -3.41 -13.96
N ARG A 97 -1.01 -4.66 -14.45
CA ARG A 97 -1.86 -5.09 -15.57
C ARG A 97 -3.34 -4.94 -15.26
N ARG A 98 -3.75 -5.37 -14.05
CA ARG A 98 -5.15 -5.29 -13.62
C ARG A 98 -5.61 -3.83 -13.46
N ALA A 99 -4.75 -2.96 -12.93
CA ALA A 99 -5.01 -1.52 -12.83
C ALA A 99 -5.21 -0.91 -14.23
N LEU A 100 -4.29 -1.15 -15.17
CA LEU A 100 -4.37 -0.65 -16.55
C LEU A 100 -5.62 -1.14 -17.30
N ALA A 101 -6.04 -2.37 -17.06
CA ALA A 101 -7.23 -2.95 -17.70
C ALA A 101 -8.54 -2.32 -17.20
N ALA A 102 -8.57 -1.84 -15.95
CA ALA A 102 -9.77 -1.28 -15.33
C ALA A 102 -9.81 0.26 -15.34
N ALA A 103 -8.67 0.93 -15.55
CA ALA A 103 -8.60 2.38 -15.55
C ALA A 103 -9.06 3.02 -16.87
N PRO A 104 -9.57 4.27 -16.83
CA PRO A 104 -9.76 5.11 -18.01
C PRO A 104 -8.47 5.26 -18.82
N SER A 105 -8.58 5.38 -20.14
CA SER A 105 -7.42 5.47 -21.07
C SER A 105 -6.56 6.71 -20.86
N ASP A 106 -7.08 7.73 -20.18
CA ASP A 106 -6.43 9.00 -19.87
C ASP A 106 -5.95 9.09 -18.41
N ALA A 107 -5.98 8.00 -17.64
CA ALA A 107 -5.48 8.01 -16.28
C ALA A 107 -3.99 8.45 -16.26
N PRO A 108 -3.62 9.44 -15.42
CA PRO A 108 -2.32 10.14 -15.53
C PRO A 108 -1.11 9.23 -15.24
N TRP A 109 -1.34 8.10 -14.57
CA TRP A 109 -0.32 7.13 -14.19
C TRP A 109 -0.13 5.98 -15.19
N ARG A 110 -0.91 5.90 -16.28
CA ARG A 110 -0.86 4.75 -17.21
C ARG A 110 0.53 4.53 -17.79
N GLN A 111 1.15 5.60 -18.28
CA GLN A 111 2.49 5.52 -18.90
C GLN A 111 3.53 4.98 -17.91
N MET A 112 3.47 5.38 -16.65
CA MET A 112 4.36 4.86 -15.60
C MET A 112 4.12 3.36 -15.38
N ALA A 113 2.86 2.92 -15.25
CA ALA A 113 2.54 1.50 -15.08
C ALA A 113 2.98 0.64 -16.28
N GLU A 114 2.87 1.17 -17.50
CA GLU A 114 3.36 0.51 -18.71
C GLU A 114 4.89 0.38 -18.72
N GLN A 115 5.62 1.41 -18.28
CA GLN A 115 7.07 1.37 -18.11
C GLN A 115 7.51 0.32 -17.09
N ARG A 116 6.86 0.26 -15.92
CA ARG A 116 7.10 -0.79 -14.91
C ARG A 116 6.91 -2.20 -15.47
N LEU A 117 5.92 -2.39 -16.34
CA LEU A 117 5.70 -3.67 -17.00
C LEU A 117 6.75 -4.01 -18.06
N ALA A 118 7.34 -3.01 -18.72
CA ALA A 118 8.47 -3.21 -19.61
C ALA A 118 9.72 -3.64 -18.81
N GLU A 119 10.03 -2.95 -17.70
CA GLU A 119 11.14 -3.31 -16.78
C GLU A 119 11.06 -4.77 -16.28
N TYR A 120 9.85 -5.30 -16.12
CA TYR A 120 9.64 -6.70 -15.73
C TYR A 120 9.89 -7.69 -16.87
N LYS A 121 9.60 -7.32 -18.12
CA LYS A 121 9.75 -8.20 -19.30
C LYS A 121 11.21 -8.35 -19.74
N ASP A 122 12.04 -7.35 -19.46
CA ASP A 122 13.45 -7.32 -19.87
C ASP A 122 14.38 -8.08 -18.88
N ARG A 123 13.82 -8.95 -18.04
CA ARG A 123 14.52 -9.77 -17.03
C ARG A 123 14.47 -11.25 -17.34
#